data_AF-A0A7S0WFN3-F1
#
_entry.id   AF-A0A7S0WFN3-F1
#
_cell.length_a   1.000
_cell.length_b   1.000
_cell.length_c   1.000
_cell.angle_alpha   90.00
_cell.angle_beta   90.00
_cell.angle_gamma   90.00
#
_symmetry.space_group_name_H-M   'P 1'
#
loop_
_entity.id
_entity.type
_entity.pdbx_description
1 polymer ?
#
loop_
_entity_poly.entity_id
_entity_poly.type
_entity_poly.pdbx_seq_one_letter_code
_entity_poly.pdbx_strand_id
1 'polypeptide(L)'
;GTMGRYTSAKSFDDRSTEIAAAPTAAEVKEGAEKKKDVLEVSNTMGSTAGAGSGDFHQYRNSRRRELFRLEKIEANALKDEADKEFEERKRGRAEEEEVKRLKRAEKRRKKKDK
;
A
#
# COMPACT_ATOMS: atom_id res chain seq x y z
N GLY A 1 31.29 10.72 52.13
CA GLY A 1 29.96 11.27 51.82
C GLY A 1 29.57 10.88 50.42
N THR A 2 28.61 9.98 50.27
CA THR A 2 28.11 9.49 48.98
C THR A 2 26.70 10.02 48.77
N MET A 3 26.59 11.09 47.98
CA MET A 3 25.29 11.65 47.56
C MET A 3 24.56 10.61 46.70
N GLY A 4 23.50 10.02 47.25
CA GLY A 4 22.60 9.13 46.52
C GLY A 4 21.97 9.86 45.34
N ARG A 5 22.22 9.37 44.12
CA ARG A 5 21.53 9.83 42.94
C ARG A 5 20.17 9.15 42.89
N TYR A 6 19.10 9.93 43.16
CA TYR A 6 17.74 9.50 42.89
C TYR A 6 17.58 9.21 41.40
N THR A 7 17.48 7.93 41.04
CA THR A 7 16.98 7.51 39.73
C THR A 7 15.48 7.30 39.88
N SER A 8 14.69 8.26 39.42
CA SER A 8 13.24 8.07 39.28
C SER A 8 13.01 7.21 38.03
N ALA A 9 13.06 5.89 38.20
CA ALA A 9 12.57 4.97 37.19
C ALA A 9 11.05 5.15 37.09
N LYS A 10 10.57 5.81 36.03
CA LYS A 10 9.18 5.70 35.59
C LYS A 10 9.01 4.28 35.06
N SER A 11 8.51 3.38 35.89
CA SER A 11 7.97 2.10 35.43
C SER A 11 6.71 2.41 34.62
N PHE A 12 6.81 2.30 33.30
CA PHE A 12 5.63 2.14 32.46
C PHE A 12 5.14 0.72 32.71
N ASP A 13 4.10 0.59 33.54
CA ASP A 13 3.32 -0.64 33.62
C ASP A 13 2.61 -0.84 32.28
N ASP A 14 3.00 -1.88 31.53
CA ASP A 14 2.38 -2.33 30.27
C ASP A 14 1.04 -3.04 30.57
N ARG A 15 0.10 -2.34 31.21
CA ARG A 15 -1.26 -2.82 31.40
C ARG A 15 -2.21 -1.67 31.11
N SER A 16 -3.13 -1.92 30.18
CA SER A 16 -4.20 -1.03 29.71
C SER A 16 -3.77 0.14 28.83
N THR A 17 -3.31 -0.19 27.63
CA THR A 17 -3.76 0.51 26.42
C THR A 17 -4.15 -0.53 25.38
N GLU A 18 -5.32 -1.14 25.56
CA GLU A 18 -6.11 -1.58 24.40
C GLU A 18 -6.54 -0.32 23.65
N ILE A 19 -5.58 0.32 22.97
CA ILE A 19 -5.88 1.19 21.85
C ILE A 19 -6.36 0.20 20.81
N ALA A 20 -7.68 0.07 20.67
CA ALA A 20 -8.27 -0.51 19.48
C ALA A 20 -7.51 0.11 18.31
N ALA A 21 -6.70 -0.70 17.64
CA ALA A 21 -5.92 -0.25 16.50
C ALA A 21 -6.92 0.41 15.57
N ALA A 22 -6.84 1.73 15.42
CA ALA A 22 -7.65 2.43 14.46
C ALA A 22 -7.45 1.69 13.14
N PRO A 23 -8.53 1.27 12.44
CA PRO A 23 -8.39 0.49 11.24
C PRO A 23 -7.42 1.23 10.33
N THR A 24 -6.34 0.54 9.94
CA THR A 24 -5.34 1.15 9.09
C THR A 24 -6.06 1.67 7.84
N ALA A 25 -5.62 2.80 7.28
CA ALA A 25 -6.32 3.42 6.15
C ALA A 25 -6.50 2.48 4.93
N ALA A 26 -5.78 1.36 4.90
CA ALA A 26 -5.95 0.25 3.97
C ALA A 26 -7.24 -0.57 4.22
N GLU A 27 -7.56 -0.90 5.47
CA GLU A 27 -8.72 -1.74 5.84
C GLU A 27 -10.06 -1.03 5.59
N VAL A 28 -10.11 0.29 5.75
CA VAL A 28 -11.33 1.10 5.50
C VAL A 28 -11.75 1.05 4.02
N LYS A 29 -10.86 0.65 3.10
CA LYS A 29 -11.16 0.57 1.66
C LYS A 29 -11.53 -0.83 1.16
N GLU A 30 -11.29 -1.89 1.92
CA GLU A 30 -11.62 -3.26 1.49
C GLU A 30 -13.12 -3.60 1.61
N GLY A 31 -13.88 -2.86 2.43
CA GLY A 31 -15.34 -3.03 2.55
C GLY A 31 -16.17 -2.42 1.42
N ALA A 32 -15.55 -1.85 0.39
CA ALA A 32 -16.27 -1.40 -0.80
C ALA A 32 -16.63 -2.63 -1.65
N GLU A 33 -17.82 -3.20 -1.39
CA GLU A 33 -18.46 -4.23 -2.21
C GLU A 33 -18.10 -4.04 -3.69
N LYS A 34 -17.48 -5.07 -4.29
CA LYS A 34 -17.32 -5.18 -5.74
C LYS A 34 -18.70 -5.31 -6.35
N LYS A 35 -19.35 -4.17 -6.62
CA LYS A 35 -20.62 -4.12 -7.36
C LYS A 35 -20.39 -4.82 -8.69
N LYS A 36 -21.25 -5.79 -9.00
CA LYS A 36 -21.20 -6.60 -10.24
C LYS A 36 -20.91 -5.70 -11.45
N ASP A 37 -19.89 -6.06 -12.24
CA ASP A 37 -19.50 -5.35 -13.48
C ASP A 37 -20.55 -5.45 -14.60
N VAL A 38 -21.67 -6.12 -14.34
CA VAL A 38 -22.80 -6.19 -15.27
C VAL A 38 -23.55 -4.88 -15.20
N LEU A 39 -23.19 -3.96 -16.09
CA LEU A 39 -24.02 -2.83 -16.45
C LEU A 39 -25.25 -3.38 -17.18
N GLU A 40 -26.24 -3.85 -16.42
CA GLU A 40 -27.57 -4.12 -16.97
C GLU A 40 -28.15 -2.78 -17.41
N VAL A 41 -27.99 -2.46 -18.70
CA VAL A 41 -28.48 -1.21 -19.29
C VAL A 41 -29.95 -1.42 -19.62
N SER A 42 -30.84 -0.96 -18.74
CA SER A 42 -32.31 -1.08 -18.89
C SER A 42 -32.89 -0.22 -20.01
N ASN A 43 -32.12 0.71 -20.58
CA ASN A 43 -32.59 1.71 -21.54
C ASN A 43 -31.86 1.52 -22.88
N THR A 44 -32.09 0.39 -23.56
CA THR A 44 -31.52 0.14 -24.89
C THR A 44 -32.55 0.48 -25.97
N MET A 45 -32.27 1.55 -26.72
CA MET A 45 -32.98 1.85 -27.97
C MET A 45 -32.52 0.81 -29.02
N GLY A 46 -33.44 0.30 -29.85
CA GLY A 46 -33.11 -0.74 -30.83
C GLY A 46 -31.95 -0.34 -31.75
N SER A 47 -31.15 -1.30 -32.22
CA SER A 47 -29.90 -1.08 -32.96
C SER A 47 -30.02 -0.31 -34.29
N THR A 48 -31.24 0.06 -34.70
CA THR A 48 -31.58 0.79 -35.94
C THR A 48 -32.25 2.14 -35.67
N ALA A 49 -32.51 2.48 -34.41
CA ALA A 49 -33.13 3.76 -34.08
C ALA A 49 -32.10 4.90 -34.18
N GLY A 50 -32.49 6.04 -34.76
CA GLY A 50 -31.61 7.19 -34.94
C GLY A 50 -31.20 7.84 -33.62
N ALA A 51 -30.16 8.70 -33.66
CA ALA A 51 -29.65 9.38 -32.47
C ALA A 51 -30.72 10.26 -31.80
N GLY A 52 -31.11 9.91 -30.58
CA GLY A 52 -32.05 10.65 -29.75
C GLY A 52 -31.36 11.78 -28.96
N SER A 53 -32.16 12.74 -28.48
CA SER A 53 -31.66 13.88 -27.68
C SER A 53 -30.96 13.48 -26.37
N GLY A 54 -31.24 12.28 -25.86
CA GLY A 54 -30.60 11.71 -24.67
C GLY A 54 -29.24 11.05 -24.91
N ASP A 55 -28.90 10.72 -26.16
CA ASP A 55 -27.73 9.89 -26.48
C ASP A 55 -26.42 10.65 -26.23
N PHE A 56 -26.43 11.97 -26.45
CA PHE A 56 -25.29 12.82 -26.14
C PHE A 56 -24.91 12.76 -24.66
N HIS A 57 -25.90 12.81 -23.76
CA HIS A 57 -25.64 12.76 -22.33
C HIS A 57 -25.20 11.36 -21.87
N GLN A 58 -25.72 10.30 -22.49
CA GLN A 58 -25.24 8.95 -22.25
C GLN A 58 -23.78 8.78 -22.65
N TYR A 59 -23.40 9.22 -23.86
CA TYR A 59 -22.01 9.21 -24.32
C TYR A 59 -21.10 10.05 -23.41
N ARG A 60 -21.52 11.26 -23.03
CA ARG A 60 -20.74 12.12 -22.12
C ARG A 60 -20.48 11.42 -20.79
N ASN A 61 -21.49 10.76 -20.23
CA ASN A 61 -21.38 10.08 -18.95
C ASN A 61 -20.55 8.80 -19.06
N SER A 62 -20.73 7.98 -20.10
CA SER A 62 -19.94 6.77 -20.33
C SER A 62 -18.47 7.11 -20.59
N ARG A 63 -18.20 8.13 -21.41
CA ARG A 63 -16.84 8.63 -21.67
C ARG A 63 -16.17 9.13 -20.40
N ARG A 64 -16.87 9.89 -19.55
CA ARG A 64 -16.30 10.36 -18.28
C ARG A 64 -15.95 9.19 -17.36
N ARG A 65 -16.83 8.18 -17.27
CA ARG A 65 -16.57 6.97 -16.47
C ARG A 65 -15.33 6.23 -16.99
N GLU A 66 -15.21 6.11 -18.31
CA GLU A 66 -14.10 5.41 -18.95
C GLU A 66 -12.77 6.13 -18.78
N LEU A 67 -12.74 7.45 -18.96
CA LEU A 67 -11.53 8.25 -18.71
C LEU A 67 -11.05 8.11 -17.27
N PHE A 68 -11.95 8.24 -16.30
CA PHE A 68 -11.61 8.05 -14.89
C PHE A 68 -11.11 6.63 -14.60
N ARG A 69 -11.67 5.62 -15.27
CA ARG A 69 -11.21 4.23 -15.17
C ARG A 69 -9.78 4.09 -15.67
N LEU A 70 -9.47 4.66 -16.85
CA LEU A 70 -8.12 4.62 -17.43
C LEU A 70 -7.11 5.35 -16.55
N GLU A 71 -7.42 6.56 -16.09
CA GLU A 71 -6.56 7.33 -15.17
C GLU A 71 -6.25 6.54 -13.88
N LYS A 72 -7.24 5.86 -13.32
CA LYS A 72 -7.05 5.03 -12.12
C LYS A 72 -6.14 3.83 -12.38
N ILE A 73 -6.26 3.20 -13.55
CA ILE A 73 -5.42 2.05 -13.93
C ILE A 73 -3.98 2.51 -14.11
N GLU A 74 -3.76 3.61 -14.83
CA GLU A 74 -2.42 4.18 -15.03
C GLU A 74 -1.78 4.59 -13.70
N ALA A 75 -2.53 5.28 -12.83
CA ALA A 75 -2.02 5.69 -11.52
C ALA A 75 -1.67 4.50 -10.62
N ASN A 76 -2.41 3.40 -10.70
CA ASN A 76 -2.08 2.18 -9.96
C ASN A 76 -0.84 1.48 -10.54
N ALA A 77 -0.73 1.40 -11.87
CA ALA A 77 0.43 0.78 -12.52
C ALA A 77 1.74 1.50 -12.13
N LEU A 78 1.74 2.84 -12.12
CA LEU A 78 2.89 3.64 -11.72
C LEU A 78 3.27 3.43 -10.25
N LYS A 79 2.28 3.26 -9.36
CA LYS A 79 2.53 2.95 -7.95
C LYS A 79 3.13 1.56 -7.79
N ASP A 80 2.55 0.57 -8.44
CA ASP A 80 3.02 -0.81 -8.38
C ASP A 80 4.46 -0.95 -8.90
N GLU A 81 4.82 -0.18 -9.94
CA GLU A 81 6.19 -0.12 -10.45
C GLU A 81 7.15 0.53 -9.44
N ALA A 82 6.79 1.69 -8.88
CA ALA A 82 7.60 2.39 -7.88
C ALA A 82 7.81 1.55 -6.61
N ASP A 83 6.77 0.84 -6.16
CA ASP A 83 6.83 -0.03 -4.99
C ASP A 83 7.76 -1.23 -5.25
N LYS A 84 7.66 -1.87 -6.43
CA LYS A 84 8.60 -2.95 -6.83
C LYS A 84 10.04 -2.48 -6.85
N GLU A 85 10.32 -1.34 -7.48
CA GLU A 85 11.68 -0.79 -7.50
C GLU A 85 12.21 -0.48 -6.10
N PHE A 86 11.35 0.01 -5.21
CA PHE A 86 11.71 0.29 -3.84
C PHE A 86 12.03 -1.00 -3.07
N GLU A 87 11.21 -2.05 -3.24
CA GLU A 87 11.42 -3.35 -2.62
C GLU A 87 12.71 -4.02 -3.12
N GLU A 88 12.97 -3.99 -4.43
CA GLU A 88 14.20 -4.51 -5.02
C GLU A 88 15.44 -3.78 -4.48
N ARG A 89 15.39 -2.45 -4.40
CA ARG A 89 16.48 -1.64 -3.83
C ARG A 89 16.72 -1.95 -2.36
N LYS A 90 15.64 -2.11 -1.58
CA LYS A 90 15.71 -2.46 -0.16
C LYS A 90 16.32 -3.85 0.03
N ARG A 91 15.91 -4.81 -0.79
CA ARG A 91 16.45 -6.18 -0.78
C ARG A 91 17.94 -6.20 -1.14
N GLY A 92 18.33 -5.51 -2.21
CA GLY A 92 19.74 -5.41 -2.62
C GLY A 92 20.63 -4.83 -1.53
N ARG A 93 20.17 -3.76 -0.84
CA ARG A 93 20.91 -3.19 0.29
C ARG A 93 21.03 -4.18 1.46
N ALA A 94 19.96 -4.90 1.79
CA ALA A 94 19.99 -5.90 2.85
C ALA A 94 21.00 -7.02 2.54
N GLU A 95 20.98 -7.55 1.32
CA GLU A 95 21.91 -8.59 0.87
C GLU A 95 23.38 -8.12 0.93
N GLU A 96 23.67 -6.89 0.50
CA GLU A 96 25.01 -6.30 0.63
C GLU A 96 25.47 -6.20 2.09
N GLU A 97 24.58 -5.75 2.98
CA GLU A 97 24.87 -5.62 4.41
C GLU A 97 25.11 -6.99 5.04
N GLU A 98 24.35 -8.01 4.66
CA GLU A 98 24.54 -9.38 5.12
C GLU A 98 25.89 -9.94 4.66
N VAL A 99 26.26 -9.75 3.40
CA VAL A 99 27.58 -10.17 2.88
C VAL A 99 28.70 -9.47 3.64
N LYS A 100 28.59 -8.15 3.87
CA LYS A 100 29.56 -7.38 4.67
C LYS A 100 29.62 -7.89 6.12
N ARG A 101 28.47 -8.22 6.72
CA ARG A 101 28.34 -8.77 8.08
C ARG A 101 29.02 -10.13 8.20
N LEU A 102 28.77 -11.05 7.26
CA LEU A 102 29.37 -12.39 7.21
C LEU A 102 30.90 -12.31 7.05
N LYS A 103 31.38 -11.51 6.09
CA LYS A 103 32.83 -11.28 5.88
C LYS A 103 33.51 -10.75 7.14
N ARG A 104 32.88 -9.81 7.87
CA ARG A 104 33.40 -9.29 9.15
C ARG A 104 33.38 -10.35 10.26
N ALA A 105 32.34 -11.17 10.32
CA ALA A 105 32.23 -12.26 11.29
C ALA A 105 33.32 -13.33 11.07
N GLU A 106 33.55 -13.75 9.83
CA GLU A 106 34.62 -14.70 9.48
C GLU A 106 36.01 -14.18 9.85
N LYS A 107 36.30 -12.91 9.54
CA LYS A 107 37.56 -12.26 9.94
C LYS A 107 37.77 -12.28 11.45
N ARG A 108 36.71 -12.11 12.25
CA ARG A 108 36.79 -12.20 13.72
C ARG A 108 37.02 -13.63 14.20
N ARG A 109 36.37 -14.63 13.59
CA ARG A 109 36.59 -16.05 13.92
C ARG A 109 38.04 -16.47 13.70
N LYS A 110 38.58 -16.18 12.51
CA LYS A 110 39.99 -16.48 12.17
C LYS A 110 41.01 -15.83 13.13
N LYS A 111 40.68 -14.67 13.71
CA LYS A 111 41.53 -13.99 14.71
C LYS A 111 41.43 -14.59 16.11
N LYS A 112 40.31 -15.26 16.44
CA LYS A 112 40.13 -15.94 17.74
C LYS A 112 40.73 -17.34 17.75
N ASP A 113 40.74 -18.00 16.58
CA ASP A 113 41.28 -19.35 16.41
C ASP A 113 42.82 -19.36 16.27
N LYS A 114 43.46 -18.19 16.29
CA LYS A 114 44.93 -18.01 16.28
C LYS A 114 45.36 -17.44 17.62
#